data_AF-A0A6G3WJX2-F1
#
_entry.id   AF-A0A6G3WJX2-F1
#
_cell.length_a   1.000
_cell.length_b   1.000
_cell.length_c   1.000
_cell.angle_alpha   90.00
_cell.angle_beta   90.00
_cell.angle_gamma   90.00
#
_symmetry.space_group_name_H-M   'P 1'
#
loop_
_entity.id
_entity.type
_entity.pdbx_description
1 polymer ?
#
loop_
_entity_poly.entity_id
_entity_poly.type
_entity_poly.pdbx_seq_one_letter_code
_entity_poly.pdbx_strand_id
1 'polypeptide(L)'
;MRPARALARTDIPGEGIEGSLVVLVDDVLFSGRTIRAALDALGDIGRPRAVQLAVLVDRGHRELPIRADYVGKNLPTSLRETVKVQLA
;
A
#
# COMPACT_ATOMS: atom_id res chain seq x y z
N MET A 1 9.18 -17.63 -10.41
CA MET A 1 8.23 -16.56 -10.04
C MET A 1 7.48 -17.07 -8.83
N ARG A 2 7.49 -16.39 -7.67
CA ARG A 2 6.55 -16.78 -6.60
C ARG A 2 5.15 -16.44 -7.13
N PRO A 3 4.15 -17.33 -6.99
CA PRO A 3 2.79 -17.00 -7.38
C PRO A 3 2.36 -15.73 -6.63
N ALA A 4 1.50 -14.93 -7.26
CA ALA A 4 0.80 -13.87 -6.54
C ALA A 4 0.18 -14.49 -5.28
N ARG A 5 0.36 -13.82 -4.13
CA ARG A 5 -0.18 -14.30 -2.86
C ARG A 5 -1.67 -14.59 -3.08
N ALA A 6 -2.12 -15.79 -2.72
CA ALA A 6 -3.53 -16.14 -2.85
C ALA A 6 -4.38 -15.10 -2.11
N LEU A 7 -5.51 -14.71 -2.71
CA LEU A 7 -6.47 -13.80 -2.06
C LEU A 7 -6.85 -14.41 -0.71
N ALA A 8 -6.46 -13.74 0.37
CA ALA A 8 -6.87 -14.08 1.72
C ALA A 8 -8.15 -13.33 2.05
N ARG A 9 -8.90 -13.83 3.04
CA ARG A 9 -10.01 -13.08 3.63
C ARG A 9 -9.47 -11.77 4.19
N THR A 10 -10.15 -10.66 3.90
CA THR A 10 -9.87 -9.39 4.56
C THR A 10 -10.40 -9.47 5.99
N ASP A 11 -9.48 -9.52 6.96
CA ASP A 11 -9.83 -9.43 8.37
C ASP A 11 -9.85 -7.96 8.78
N ILE A 12 -11.02 -7.51 9.26
CA ILE A 12 -11.28 -6.13 9.66
C ILE A 12 -11.61 -6.17 11.16
N PRO A 13 -11.12 -5.20 11.96
CA PRO A 13 -11.50 -5.09 13.37
C PRO A 13 -13.02 -5.09 13.56
N GLY A 14 -13.51 -5.67 14.65
CA GLY A 14 -14.95 -5.82 14.90
C GLY A 14 -15.68 -4.50 15.01
N GLU A 15 -14.99 -3.46 15.46
CA GLU A 15 -15.43 -2.07 15.53
C GLU A 15 -15.45 -1.36 14.16
N GLY A 16 -14.93 -1.97 13.10
CA GLY A 16 -14.82 -1.37 11.77
C GLY A 16 -13.72 -0.30 11.68
N ILE A 17 -13.86 0.62 10.72
CA ILE A 17 -12.88 1.70 10.46
C ILE A 17 -13.48 3.10 10.57
N GLU A 18 -14.73 3.23 11.01
CA GLU A 18 -15.46 4.50 11.02
C GLU A 18 -14.76 5.53 11.91
N GLY A 19 -14.50 6.72 11.36
CA GLY A 19 -13.82 7.80 12.09
C GLY A 19 -12.37 7.49 12.52
N SER A 20 -11.82 6.34 12.12
CA SER A 20 -10.48 5.90 12.48
C SER A 20 -9.39 6.57 11.64
N LEU A 21 -8.14 6.48 12.10
CA LEU A 21 -6.97 6.71 11.26
C LEU A 21 -6.53 5.36 10.69
N VAL A 22 -6.67 5.16 9.38
CA VAL A 22 -6.23 3.93 8.71
C VAL A 22 -4.86 4.16 8.11
N VAL A 23 -3.91 3.27 8.41
CA VAL A 23 -2.59 3.25 7.78
C VAL A 23 -2.54 2.07 6.82
N LEU A 24 -2.55 2.34 5.51
CA LEU A 24 -2.24 1.36 4.50
C LEU A 24 -0.75 1.02 4.55
N VAL A 25 -0.41 -0.27 4.51
CA VAL A 25 0.98 -0.73 4.55
C VAL A 25 1.25 -1.59 3.32
N ASP A 26 2.31 -1.26 2.60
CA ASP A 26 2.78 -2.03 1.44
C ASP A 26 4.31 -2.19 1.46
N ASP A 27 4.83 -3.20 0.79
CA ASP A 27 6.27 -3.44 0.77
C ASP A 27 7.01 -2.47 -0.16
N VAL A 28 6.49 -2.26 -1.37
CA VAL A 28 7.12 -1.43 -2.39
C VAL A 28 6.11 -0.51 -3.07
N LEU A 29 6.29 0.80 -2.92
CA LEU A 29 5.51 1.79 -3.66
C LEU A 29 6.13 2.07 -5.03
N PHE A 30 5.39 1.70 -6.09
CA PHE A 30 5.78 1.87 -7.50
C PHE A 30 4.81 2.81 -8.26
N SER A 31 3.97 2.32 -9.17
CA SER A 31 3.05 3.17 -9.94
C SER A 31 1.95 3.84 -9.08
N GLY A 32 1.64 3.26 -7.93
CA GLY A 32 0.56 3.69 -7.03
C GLY A 32 -0.79 2.99 -7.28
N ARG A 33 -0.91 2.13 -8.29
CA ARG A 33 -2.17 1.47 -8.64
C ARG A 33 -2.71 0.54 -7.56
N THR A 34 -1.84 -0.20 -6.86
CA THR A 34 -2.23 -1.06 -5.73
C THR A 34 -2.87 -0.24 -4.61
N ILE A 35 -2.26 0.89 -4.26
CA ILE A 35 -2.78 1.78 -3.21
C ILE A 35 -4.09 2.43 -3.65
N ARG A 36 -4.22 2.82 -4.93
CA ARG A 36 -5.49 3.33 -5.45
C ARG A 36 -6.62 2.31 -5.29
N ALA A 37 -6.38 1.05 -5.65
CA ALA A 37 -7.36 -0.02 -5.47
C ALA A 37 -7.69 -0.25 -3.98
N ALA A 38 -6.70 -0.15 -3.09
CA ALA A 38 -6.93 -0.26 -1.65
C ALA A 38 -7.79 0.91 -1.11
N LEU A 39 -7.58 2.13 -1.60
CA LEU A 39 -8.41 3.29 -1.25
C LEU A 39 -9.86 3.11 -1.70
N ASP A 40 -10.08 2.56 -2.90
CA ASP A 40 -11.42 2.25 -3.39
C ASP A 40 -12.09 1.18 -2.52
N ALA A 41 -11.37 0.10 -2.19
CA ALA A 41 -11.87 -0.97 -1.30
C ALA A 41 -12.17 -0.50 0.13
N LEU A 42 -11.39 0.44 0.69
CA LEU A 42 -11.70 1.06 1.98
C LEU A 42 -13.04 1.78 1.96
N GLY A 43 -13.43 2.35 0.81
CA GLY A 43 -14.72 2.99 0.61
C GLY A 43 -15.91 2.03 0.75
N ASP A 44 -15.72 0.74 0.47
CA ASP A 44 -16.75 -0.28 0.66
C ASP A 44 -16.83 -0.77 2.12
N ILE A 45 -15.77 -0.55 2.89
CA ILE A 45 -15.65 -1.00 4.29
C ILE A 45 -16.21 0.04 5.28
N GLY A 46 -15.94 1.33 5.06
CA GLY A 46 -16.38 2.39 5.98
C GLY A 46 -15.85 3.78 5.61
N ARG A 47 -15.96 4.73 6.54
CA ARG A 47 -15.45 6.10 6.35
C ARG A 47 -14.41 6.43 7.42
N PRO A 48 -13.12 6.19 7.16
CA PRO A 48 -12.08 6.62 8.08
C PRO A 48 -11.97 8.15 8.11
N ARG A 49 -11.54 8.71 9.24
CA ARG A 49 -11.27 10.15 9.38
C ARG A 49 -10.09 10.57 8.51
N ALA A 50 -9.11 9.70 8.34
CA ALA A 50 -7.96 9.90 7.48
C ALA A 50 -7.37 8.55 7.04
N VAL A 51 -6.73 8.55 5.87
CA VAL A 51 -5.93 7.42 5.38
C VAL A 51 -4.50 7.90 5.18
N GLN A 52 -3.55 7.15 5.74
CA GLN A 52 -2.12 7.34 5.53
C GLN A 52 -1.52 6.11 4.84
N LEU A 53 -0.33 6.28 4.29
CA LEU A 53 0.41 5.23 3.60
C LEU A 53 1.82 5.08 4.19
N ALA A 54 2.15 3.86 4.63
CA ALA A 54 3.48 3.47 5.06
C ALA A 54 4.05 2.40 4.13
N VAL A 55 5.26 2.62 3.63
CA VAL A 55 5.92 1.69 2.70
C VAL A 55 7.34 1.39 3.14
N LEU A 56 7.80 0.15 2.96
CA LEU A 56 9.18 -0.19 3.25
C LEU A 56 10.13 0.43 2.22
N VAL A 57 9.78 0.36 0.94
CA VAL A 57 10.57 0.94 -0.15
C VAL A 57 9.72 1.82 -1.04
N ASP A 58 10.18 3.04 -1.29
CA ASP A 58 9.72 3.88 -2.39
C ASP A 58 10.70 3.75 -3.55
N ARG A 59 10.25 3.21 -4.69
CA ARG A 59 11.10 3.03 -5.88
C ARG A 59 10.88 4.07 -6.99
N GLY A 60 10.07 5.09 -6.75
CA GLY A 60 9.68 6.10 -7.74
C GLY A 60 8.70 5.61 -8.81
N HIS A 61 8.70 6.29 -9.96
CA HIS A 61 7.88 5.99 -11.17
C HIS A 61 6.37 6.00 -10.92
N ARG A 62 5.89 7.01 -10.19
CA ARG A 62 4.47 7.22 -9.95
C ARG A 62 3.72 7.47 -11.25
N GLU A 63 2.59 6.79 -11.41
CA GLU A 63 1.61 7.05 -12.49
C GLU A 63 0.34 7.71 -11.94
N LEU A 64 0.17 7.69 -10.62
CA LEU A 64 -0.90 8.33 -9.89
C LEU A 64 -0.31 9.31 -8.86
N PRO A 65 -1.03 10.39 -8.49
CA PRO A 65 -0.56 11.38 -7.51
C PRO A 65 -0.65 10.85 -6.06
N ILE A 66 -0.02 9.70 -5.81
CA ILE A 66 0.00 9.01 -4.52
C ILE A 66 1.42 9.10 -3.95
N ARG A 67 1.53 9.59 -2.73
CA ARG A 67 2.78 9.62 -1.95
C ARG A 67 2.57 8.89 -0.64
N ALA A 68 3.63 8.26 -0.15
CA ALA A 68 3.62 7.68 1.19
C ALA A 68 3.93 8.75 2.23
N ASP A 69 3.24 8.68 3.37
CA ASP A 69 3.52 9.49 4.55
C ASP A 69 4.76 8.98 5.28
N TYR A 70 4.96 7.65 5.25
CA TYR A 70 6.09 6.98 5.86
C TYR A 70 6.83 6.13 4.83
N VAL A 71 8.13 6.40 4.67
CA VAL A 71 8.99 5.66 3.73
C VAL A 71 10.19 5.12 4.49
N GLY A 72 10.36 3.80 4.47
CA GLY A 72 11.55 3.16 5.04
C GLY A 72 12.82 3.53 4.26
N LYS A 73 12.81 3.32 2.94
CA LYS A 73 13.93 3.69 2.06
C LYS A 73 13.45 4.20 0.70
N ASN A 74 13.98 5.34 0.28
CA ASN A 74 13.91 5.78 -1.12
C ASN A 74 15.02 5.06 -1.90
N LEU A 75 14.63 4.32 -2.93
CA LEU A 75 15.53 3.54 -3.78
C LEU A 75 15.27 3.91 -5.25
N PRO A 76 15.99 4.88 -5.81
CA PRO A 76 15.91 5.16 -7.25
C PRO A 76 16.22 3.90 -8.04
N THR A 77 15.33 3.57 -8.97
CA THR A 77 15.48 2.41 -9.87
C THR A 77 15.21 2.84 -11.29
N SER A 78 15.62 2.05 -12.27
CA SER A 78 15.08 2.06 -13.62
C SER A 78 13.78 1.26 -13.71
N LEU A 79 13.00 1.47 -14.78
CA LEU A 79 11.77 0.71 -15.04
C LEU A 79 12.00 -0.80 -15.25
N ARG A 80 13.22 -1.20 -15.63
CA ARG A 80 13.58 -2.61 -15.89
C ARG A 80 14.05 -3.34 -14.63
N GLU A 81 14.37 -2.62 -13.56
CA GLU A 81 14.79 -3.22 -12.31
C GLU A 81 13.59 -3.73 -11.51
N THR A 82 13.83 -4.71 -10.65
CA THR A 82 12.81 -5.28 -9.77
C THR A 82 13.30 -5.21 -8.33
N VAL A 83 12.46 -4.68 -7.45
CA VAL A 83 12.70 -4.68 -6.00
C VAL A 83 12.04 -5.93 -5.43
N LYS A 84 12.78 -6.70 -4.62
CA LYS A 84 12.25 -7.84 -3.87
C LYS A 84 12.49 -7.60 -2.39
N VAL A 85 11.42 -7.48 -1.62
CA VAL A 85 11.49 -7.40 -0.16
C VAL A 85 11.44 -8.83 0.39
N GLN A 86 12.35 -9.14 1.32
CA GLN A 86 12.37 -10.39 2.07
C GLN A 86 12.19 -10.05 3.55
N LEU A 87 11.13 -10.57 4.16
CA LEU A 87 10.85 -10.44 5.59
C LEU A 87 11.17 -11.77 6.26
N ALA A 88 11.76 -11.70 7.46
CA ALA A 88 12.12 -12.85 8.27
C ALA A 88 10.91 -13.38 9.06
#